data_AF-A0A8R7TK49-F1
#
_entry.id   AF-A0A8R7TK49-F1
#
_cell.length_a   1.000
_cell.length_b   1.000
_cell.length_c   1.000
_cell.angle_alpha   90.00
_cell.angle_beta   90.00
_cell.angle_gamma   90.00
#
_symmetry.space_group_name_H-M   'P 1'
#
loop_
_entity.id
_entity.type
_entity.pdbx_description
1 polymer ?
#
loop_
_entity_poly.entity_id
_entity_poly.type
_entity_poly.pdbx_seq_one_letter_code
_entity_poly.pdbx_strand_id
1 'polypeptide(L)'
;MAAARAAAERGGHQEAVEILENRRGAVAQSDAARGGDPMIVALEIELRDMRRRVSTRQNYARSGRASMLAGMSAHMQQRGSSSQLQLPSVIAFHDGAVTTTAATHQVSQQAATLPYATPAMLAMLLRSRRAREASAASGQRQPGAPEGAQGSEPTVPKELN
;
A
#
# COMPACT_ATOMS: atom_id res chain seq x y z
N MET A 1 15.97 18.63 10.29
CA MET A 1 15.93 19.49 9.08
C MET A 1 15.35 20.88 9.34
N ALA A 2 14.23 21.01 10.07
CA ALA A 2 13.57 22.31 10.31
C ALA A 2 14.49 23.42 10.88
N ALA A 3 15.30 23.14 11.90
CA ALA A 3 16.21 24.13 12.50
C ALA A 3 17.28 24.62 11.50
N ALA A 4 17.93 23.69 10.78
CA ALA A 4 18.89 24.04 9.73
C ALA A 4 18.25 24.85 8.60
N ARG A 5 17.00 24.54 8.24
CA ARG A 5 16.23 25.33 7.28
C ARG A 5 16.02 26.75 7.80
N ALA A 6 15.52 26.90 9.02
CA ALA A 6 15.26 28.21 9.61
C ALA A 6 16.54 29.07 9.63
N ALA A 7 17.69 28.48 9.99
CA ALA A 7 18.98 29.15 9.92
C ALA A 7 19.33 29.59 8.48
N ALA A 8 19.21 28.68 7.50
CA ALA A 8 19.51 28.97 6.11
C ALA A 8 18.58 30.03 5.48
N GLU A 9 17.28 30.04 5.84
CA GLU A 9 16.33 31.08 5.38
C GLU A 9 16.66 32.47 5.94
N ARG A 10 17.27 32.55 7.14
CA ARG A 10 17.81 33.81 7.70
C ARG A 10 19.17 34.22 7.11
N GLY A 11 19.75 33.40 6.23
CA GLY A 11 21.10 33.60 5.68
C GLY A 11 22.23 33.03 6.56
N GLY A 12 21.91 32.39 7.69
CA GLY A 12 22.85 31.70 8.57
C GLY A 12 23.31 30.36 7.98
N HIS A 13 24.02 30.38 6.85
CA HIS A 13 24.45 29.17 6.15
C HIS A 13 25.47 28.35 6.96
N GLN A 14 26.34 29.01 7.71
CA GLN A 14 27.29 28.33 8.59
C GLN A 14 26.59 27.67 9.79
N GLU A 15 25.66 28.39 10.44
CA GLU A 15 24.79 27.84 11.50
C GLU A 15 24.01 26.62 10.99
N ALA A 16 23.45 26.69 9.77
CA ALA A 16 22.75 25.58 9.15
C ALA A 16 23.65 24.35 8.92
N VAL A 17 24.91 24.56 8.50
CA VAL A 17 25.90 23.50 8.33
C VAL A 17 26.23 22.84 9.66
N GLU A 18 26.46 23.62 10.71
CA GLU A 18 26.78 23.12 12.05
C GLU A 18 25.62 22.29 12.64
N ILE A 19 24.38 22.74 12.48
CA ILE A 19 23.19 21.99 12.89
C ILE A 19 23.12 20.62 12.19
N LEU A 20 23.40 20.57 10.89
CA LEU A 20 23.39 19.31 10.14
C LEU A 20 24.55 18.39 10.52
N GLU A 21 25.73 18.94 10.79
CA GLU A 21 26.87 18.15 11.25
C GLU A 21 26.65 17.56 12.64
N ASN A 22 26.11 18.33 13.58
CA ASN A 22 25.77 17.82 14.90
C ASN A 22 24.75 16.66 14.79
N ARG A 23 23.73 16.83 13.94
CA ARG A 23 22.75 15.77 13.69
C ARG A 23 23.40 14.52 13.07
N ARG A 24 24.33 14.69 12.13
CA ARG A 24 25.08 13.56 11.54
C ARG A 24 25.92 12.84 12.59
N GLY A 25 26.59 13.59 13.47
CA GLY A 25 27.35 13.02 14.60
C GLY A 25 26.46 12.20 15.53
N ALA A 26 25.27 12.69 15.86
CA ALA A 26 24.31 11.95 16.68
C ALA A 26 23.81 10.66 16.00
N VAL A 27 23.57 10.70 14.68
CA VAL A 27 23.20 9.50 13.91
C VAL A 27 24.33 8.47 13.91
N ALA A 28 25.57 8.89 13.68
CA ALA A 28 26.74 8.01 13.67
C ALA A 28 27.02 7.35 15.02
N GLN A 29 26.62 7.99 16.13
CA GLN A 29 26.78 7.45 17.48
C GLN A 29 25.63 6.52 17.91
N SER A 30 24.57 6.41 17.11
CA SER A 30 23.42 5.57 17.45
C SER A 30 23.75 4.07 17.40
N ASP A 31 23.05 3.27 18.19
CA ASP A 31 23.24 1.82 18.18
C ASP A 31 22.91 1.18 16.83
N ALA A 32 21.96 1.75 16.08
CA ALA A 32 21.63 1.33 14.73
C ALA A 32 22.79 1.59 13.74
N ALA A 33 23.58 2.65 13.94
CA ALA A 33 24.81 2.87 13.18
C ALA A 33 25.87 1.81 13.52
N ARG A 34 26.00 1.41 14.81
CA ARG A 34 26.93 0.36 15.24
C ARG A 34 26.57 -1.01 14.65
N GLY A 35 25.27 -1.26 14.46
CA GLY A 35 24.75 -2.45 13.77
C GLY A 35 24.90 -2.43 12.24
N GLY A 36 25.39 -1.33 11.65
CA GLY A 36 25.54 -1.19 10.20
C GLY A 36 24.20 -1.14 9.47
N ASP A 37 23.14 -0.64 10.11
CA ASP A 37 21.81 -0.55 9.50
C ASP A 37 21.90 0.24 8.17
N PRO A 38 21.52 -0.36 7.02
CA PRO A 38 21.59 0.31 5.73
C PRO A 38 20.74 1.59 5.68
N MET A 39 19.67 1.69 6.45
CA MET A 39 18.84 2.89 6.55
C MET A 39 19.58 4.04 7.25
N ILE A 40 20.36 3.72 8.29
CA ILE A 40 21.20 4.70 8.98
C ILE A 40 22.33 5.18 8.08
N VAL A 41 22.97 4.27 7.34
CA VAL A 41 24.01 4.63 6.36
C VAL A 41 23.43 5.57 5.28
N ALA A 42 22.25 5.26 4.75
CA ALA A 42 21.57 6.12 3.78
C ALA A 42 21.26 7.51 4.36
N LEU A 43 20.81 7.57 5.62
CA LEU A 43 20.53 8.83 6.31
C LEU A 43 21.79 9.69 6.50
N GLU A 44 22.94 9.09 6.82
CA GLU A 44 24.20 9.83 6.92
C GLU A 44 24.64 10.45 5.59
N ILE A 45 24.42 9.72 4.49
CA ILE A 45 24.70 10.21 3.13
C ILE A 45 23.79 11.39 2.81
N GLU A 46 22.50 11.29 3.13
CA GLU A 46 21.53 12.38 2.93
C GLU A 46 21.92 13.63 3.73
N LEU A 47 22.32 13.47 5.00
CA LEU A 47 22.75 14.59 5.85
C LEU A 47 24.01 15.27 5.29
N ARG A 48 24.98 14.50 4.79
CA ARG A 48 26.16 15.05 4.10
C ARG A 48 25.77 15.83 2.84
N ASP A 49 24.84 15.32 2.06
CA ASP A 49 24.42 15.95 0.82
C ASP A 49 23.65 17.25 1.08
N MET A 50 22.77 17.24 2.07
CA MET A 50 22.08 18.44 2.53
C MET A 50 23.05 19.49 3.06
N ARG A 51 24.10 19.09 3.81
CA ARG A 51 25.14 20.02 4.25
C ARG A 51 25.80 20.75 3.06
N ARG A 52 26.16 20.03 2.00
CA ARG A 52 26.75 20.62 0.79
C ARG A 52 25.80 21.63 0.13
N ARG A 53 24.50 21.35 0.17
CA ARG A 53 23.48 22.20 -0.47
C ARG A 53 23.16 23.46 0.35
N VAL A 54 23.49 23.50 1.64
CA VAL A 54 23.14 24.63 2.52
C VAL A 54 24.34 25.49 2.89
N SER A 55 25.54 25.07 2.52
CA SER A 55 26.81 25.74 2.82
C SER A 55 26.94 27.13 2.20
N THR A 56 26.22 27.40 1.11
CA THR A 56 26.22 28.71 0.45
C THR A 56 24.80 29.12 0.08
N ARG A 57 24.61 30.44 0.00
CA ARG A 57 23.33 31.03 -0.44
C ARG A 57 22.91 30.55 -1.82
N GLN A 58 23.87 30.46 -2.75
CA GLN A 58 23.60 30.04 -4.12
C GLN A 58 23.13 28.58 -4.17
N ASN A 59 23.81 27.67 -3.47
CA ASN A 59 23.44 26.25 -3.43
C ASN A 59 22.08 26.07 -2.75
N TYR A 60 21.83 26.83 -1.68
CA TYR A 60 20.58 26.78 -0.93
C TYR A 60 19.41 27.23 -1.80
N ALA A 61 19.55 28.35 -2.49
CA ALA A 61 18.54 28.88 -3.39
C ALA A 61 18.30 27.98 -4.60
N ARG A 62 19.36 27.44 -5.21
CA ARG A 62 19.27 26.60 -6.41
C ARG A 62 18.62 25.24 -6.14
N SER A 63 18.95 24.60 -5.02
CA SER A 63 18.52 23.22 -4.76
C SER A 63 18.31 22.84 -3.30
N GLY A 64 19.00 23.51 -2.36
CA GLY A 64 18.93 23.15 -0.94
C GLY A 64 17.54 23.33 -0.35
N ARG A 65 16.83 24.38 -0.75
CA ARG A 65 15.49 24.71 -0.24
C ARG A 65 14.44 23.65 -0.61
N ALA A 66 14.44 23.20 -1.87
CA ALA A 66 13.57 22.10 -2.32
C ALA A 66 13.97 20.77 -1.66
N SER A 67 15.27 20.48 -1.56
CA SER A 67 15.78 19.26 -0.92
C SER A 67 15.40 19.17 0.56
N MET A 68 15.49 20.28 1.30
CA MET A 68 15.06 20.35 2.71
C MET A 68 13.57 20.03 2.88
N LEU A 69 12.72 20.51 1.96
CA LEU A 69 11.29 20.25 1.97
C LEU A 69 10.98 18.78 1.64
N ALA A 70 11.67 18.22 0.64
CA ALA A 70 11.53 16.82 0.26
C ALA A 70 11.89 15.87 1.42
N GLY A 71 12.98 16.12 2.14
CA GLY A 71 13.36 15.32 3.32
C GLY A 71 12.33 15.36 4.44
N MET A 72 11.61 16.48 4.63
CA MET A 72 10.50 16.54 5.59
C MET A 72 9.28 15.76 5.13
N SER A 73 8.93 15.83 3.84
CA SER A 73 7.82 15.07 3.26
C SER A 73 8.06 13.56 3.25
N ALA A 74 9.29 13.11 3.01
CA ALA A 74 9.66 11.69 3.07
C ALA A 74 9.41 11.10 4.46
N HIS A 75 9.72 11.85 5.52
CA HIS A 75 9.47 11.40 6.88
C HIS A 75 7.96 11.31 7.21
N MET A 76 7.14 12.22 6.68
CA MET A 76 5.68 12.09 6.76
C MET A 76 5.16 10.84 6.03
N GLN A 77 5.70 10.54 4.85
CA GLN A 77 5.33 9.33 4.09
C GLN A 77 5.77 8.05 4.81
N GLN A 78 6.96 8.02 5.43
CA GLN A 78 7.40 6.90 6.26
C GLN A 78 6.42 6.64 7.42
N ARG A 79 5.92 7.70 8.09
CA ARG A 79 4.91 7.57 9.15
C ARG A 79 3.55 7.12 8.62
N GLY A 80 3.14 7.59 7.44
CA GLY A 80 1.91 7.17 6.77
C GLY A 80 1.93 5.69 6.38
N SER A 81 3.04 5.22 5.80
CA SER A 81 3.24 3.82 5.44
C SER A 81 3.32 2.89 6.65
N SER A 82 3.84 3.39 7.77
CA SER A 82 3.83 2.67 9.06
C SER A 82 2.41 2.43 9.60
N SER A 83 1.46 3.32 9.28
CA SER A 83 0.06 3.23 9.72
C SER A 83 -0.86 2.54 8.70
N GLN A 84 -0.41 2.33 7.45
CA GLN A 84 -1.23 1.71 6.39
C GLN A 84 -1.10 0.18 6.28
N LEU A 85 -0.31 -0.46 7.15
CA LEU A 85 -0.23 -1.92 7.26
C LEU A 85 -1.06 -2.45 8.43
N GLN A 86 -2.36 -2.18 8.40
CA GLN A 86 -3.34 -3.07 9.05
C GLN A 86 -4.48 -3.31 8.07
N LEU A 87 -4.17 -4.07 7.01
CA LEU A 87 -5.21 -4.69 6.20
C LEU A 87 -5.87 -5.78 7.06
N PRO A 88 -7.21 -5.87 7.10
CA PRO A 88 -7.87 -7.01 7.70
C PRO A 88 -7.51 -8.26 6.88
N SER A 89 -6.84 -9.21 7.52
CA SER A 89 -6.74 -10.58 7.05
C SER A 89 -8.16 -11.14 6.91
N VAL A 90 -8.65 -11.29 5.67
CA VAL A 90 -9.88 -12.04 5.43
C VAL A 90 -9.55 -13.51 5.63
N ILE A 91 -9.91 -14.05 6.79
CA ILE A 91 -9.97 -15.49 7.00
C ILE A 91 -11.12 -16.00 6.13
N ALA A 92 -10.80 -16.64 5.02
CA ALA A 92 -11.78 -17.37 4.22
C ALA A 92 -11.87 -18.80 4.77
N PHE A 93 -12.99 -19.13 5.39
CA PHE A 93 -13.30 -20.49 5.82
C PHE A 93 -13.84 -21.26 4.61
N HIS A 94 -13.09 -22.24 4.12
CA HIS A 94 -13.63 -23.31 3.29
C HIS A 94 -13.27 -24.65 3.91
N ASP A 95 -14.29 -25.50 3.95
CA ASP A 95 -14.38 -26.88 4.43
C ASP A 95 -13.05 -27.51 4.90
N GLY A 96 -12.77 -27.38 6.20
CA GLY A 96 -11.82 -28.22 6.93
C GLY A 96 -10.32 -27.99 6.73
N ALA A 97 -9.85 -27.04 5.90
CA ALA A 97 -8.42 -26.80 5.70
C ALA A 97 -8.05 -25.31 5.81
N VAL A 98 -7.21 -24.97 6.80
CA VAL A 98 -6.59 -23.65 6.94
C VAL A 98 -5.44 -23.53 5.95
N THR A 99 -5.66 -22.85 4.82
CA THR A 99 -4.59 -22.51 3.88
C THR A 99 -4.23 -21.05 4.01
N THR A 100 -3.08 -20.76 4.62
CA THR A 100 -2.50 -19.41 4.65
C THR A 100 -1.84 -19.12 3.31
N THR A 101 -2.60 -18.61 2.33
CA THR A 101 -1.97 -18.10 1.11
C THR A 101 -1.45 -16.69 1.38
N ALA A 102 -0.14 -16.57 1.64
CA ALA A 102 0.54 -15.30 1.61
C ALA A 102 0.29 -14.66 0.23
N ALA A 103 -0.45 -13.55 0.19
CA ALA A 103 -0.63 -12.77 -1.01
C ALA A 103 0.73 -12.17 -1.37
N THR A 104 1.48 -12.88 -2.22
CA THR A 104 2.72 -12.42 -2.83
C THR A 104 2.45 -11.09 -3.51
N HIS A 105 3.18 -10.06 -3.08
CA HIS A 105 3.39 -8.83 -3.83
C HIS A 105 4.17 -9.18 -5.10
N GLN A 106 3.44 -9.59 -6.13
CA GLN A 106 3.86 -9.41 -7.51
C GLN A 106 2.68 -8.77 -8.24
N VAL A 107 2.56 -7.46 -8.07
CA VAL A 107 1.80 -6.63 -9.02
C VAL A 107 2.60 -6.66 -10.32
N SER A 108 2.36 -7.68 -11.13
CA SER A 108 2.72 -7.66 -12.54
C SER A 108 2.08 -6.43 -13.16
N GLN A 109 2.91 -5.55 -13.71
CA GLN A 109 2.58 -4.25 -14.28
C GLN A 109 1.73 -4.32 -15.56
N GLN A 110 0.73 -5.20 -15.62
CA GLN A 110 -0.13 -5.39 -16.80
C GLN A 110 -1.63 -5.15 -16.55
N ALA A 111 -2.02 -4.69 -15.37
CA ALA A 111 -3.38 -4.19 -15.15
C ALA A 111 -3.47 -2.66 -15.36
N ALA A 112 -3.09 -2.21 -16.57
CA ALA A 112 -3.73 -1.04 -17.15
C ALA A 112 -5.22 -1.41 -17.35
N THR A 113 -6.26 -0.62 -17.05
CA THR A 113 -6.50 0.80 -17.35
C THR A 113 -7.76 1.27 -16.59
N LEU A 114 -7.72 1.50 -15.27
CA LEU A 114 -8.83 2.20 -14.59
C LEU A 114 -8.31 3.26 -13.62
N PRO A 115 -8.08 4.50 -14.07
CA PRO A 115 -7.46 5.56 -13.27
C PRO A 115 -8.26 5.99 -12.03
N TYR A 116 -9.51 5.53 -11.90
CA TYR A 116 -10.39 5.81 -10.76
C TYR A 116 -10.72 4.59 -9.89
N ALA A 117 -10.18 3.42 -10.21
CA ALA A 117 -10.47 2.22 -9.43
C ALA A 117 -9.56 2.15 -8.20
N THR A 118 -10.18 2.15 -7.02
CA THR A 118 -9.45 1.92 -5.77
C THR A 118 -9.03 0.45 -5.65
N PRO A 119 -7.99 0.14 -4.86
CA PRO A 119 -7.53 -1.24 -4.69
C PRO A 119 -8.63 -2.22 -4.22
N ALA A 120 -9.56 -1.76 -3.38
CA ALA A 120 -10.71 -2.57 -2.94
C ALA A 120 -11.66 -2.92 -4.10
N MET A 121 -11.89 -1.97 -5.02
CA MET A 121 -12.72 -2.17 -6.21
C MET A 121 -12.09 -3.19 -7.16
N LEU A 122 -10.77 -3.11 -7.37
CA LEU A 122 -10.03 -4.07 -8.17
C LEU A 122 -10.05 -5.48 -7.56
N ALA A 123 -9.86 -5.59 -6.24
CA ALA A 123 -9.94 -6.87 -5.53
C ALA A 123 -11.34 -7.51 -5.68
N MET A 124 -12.40 -6.69 -5.62
CA MET A 124 -13.77 -7.14 -5.84
C MET A 124 -14.00 -7.64 -7.27
N LEU A 125 -13.52 -6.91 -8.28
CA LEU A 125 -13.62 -7.32 -9.69
C LEU A 125 -12.90 -8.65 -9.94
N LEU A 126 -11.70 -8.81 -9.39
CA LEU A 126 -10.94 -10.07 -9.48
C LEU A 126 -11.64 -11.21 -8.75
N ARG A 127 -12.23 -10.97 -7.57
CA ARG A 127 -13.04 -11.95 -6.84
C ARG A 127 -14.28 -12.36 -7.66
N SER A 128 -14.97 -11.40 -8.26
CA SER A 128 -16.15 -11.65 -9.09
C SER A 128 -15.82 -12.43 -10.37
N ARG A 129 -14.67 -12.17 -10.99
CA ARG A 129 -14.21 -12.92 -12.16
C ARG A 129 -13.93 -14.38 -11.79
N ARG A 130 -13.19 -14.63 -10.70
CA ARG A 130 -12.90 -15.99 -10.23
C ARG A 130 -14.17 -16.76 -9.86
N ALA A 131 -15.13 -16.10 -9.21
CA ALA A 131 -16.41 -16.74 -8.88
C ALA A 131 -17.15 -17.19 -10.15
N ARG A 132 -17.16 -16.36 -11.20
CA ARG A 132 -17.78 -16.69 -12.49
C ARG A 132 -17.03 -17.81 -13.23
N GLU A 133 -15.70 -17.80 -13.19
CA GLU A 133 -14.87 -18.86 -13.78
C GLU A 133 -15.06 -20.20 -13.05
N ALA A 134 -15.16 -20.19 -11.72
CA ALA A 134 -15.50 -21.37 -10.92
C ALA A 134 -16.91 -21.89 -11.26
N SER A 135 -17.88 -20.99 -11.44
CA SER A 135 -19.25 -21.33 -11.86
C SER A 135 -19.29 -21.91 -13.28
N ALA A 136 -18.42 -21.44 -14.16
CA ALA A 136 -18.29 -21.93 -15.53
C ALA A 136 -17.55 -23.27 -15.61
N ALA A 137 -16.62 -23.53 -14.68
CA ALA A 137 -15.91 -24.80 -14.54
C ALA A 137 -16.79 -25.90 -13.91
N SER A 138 -17.72 -25.54 -13.02
CA SER A 138 -18.79 -26.43 -12.53
C SER A 138 -19.97 -26.45 -13.52
N GLY A 139 -19.72 -26.91 -14.75
CA GLY A 139 -20.72 -27.02 -15.80
C GLY A 139 -22.01 -27.73 -15.34
N GLN A 140 -23.14 -27.22 -15.80
CA GLN A 140 -24.48 -27.83 -15.78
C GLN A 140 -24.78 -28.80 -14.64
N ARG A 141 -25.57 -28.34 -13.65
CA ARG A 141 -26.68 -29.12 -13.07
C ARG A 141 -27.58 -28.17 -12.30
N GLN A 142 -28.74 -27.82 -12.88
CA GLN A 142 -29.94 -27.61 -12.07
C GLN A 142 -30.47 -29.00 -11.72
N PRO A 143 -30.50 -29.42 -10.45
CA PRO A 143 -31.37 -30.49 -10.01
C PRO A 143 -32.73 -29.90 -9.68
N GLY A 144 -33.78 -30.43 -10.31
CA GLY A 144 -35.16 -30.13 -9.94
C GLY A 144 -35.51 -30.67 -8.55
N ALA A 145 -36.51 -30.05 -7.91
CA ALA A 145 -37.35 -30.61 -6.85
C ALA A 145 -38.41 -29.57 -6.42
N PRO A 146 -39.56 -29.93 -5.81
CA PRO A 146 -40.22 -31.25 -5.78
C PRO A 146 -41.73 -31.20 -6.12
N GLU A 147 -42.28 -32.36 -6.49
CA GLU A 147 -43.71 -32.70 -6.35
C GLU A 147 -44.16 -32.65 -4.88
N GLY A 148 -45.41 -32.28 -4.64
CA GLY A 148 -46.00 -32.40 -3.30
C GLY A 148 -47.40 -31.79 -3.12
N ALA A 149 -48.39 -32.41 -3.76
CA ALA A 149 -49.73 -32.69 -3.22
C ALA A 149 -50.69 -31.53 -2.87
N GLN A 150 -51.87 -31.51 -3.51
CA GLN A 150 -53.17 -31.96 -2.94
C GLN A 150 -54.34 -31.33 -3.71
N GLY A 151 -55.33 -32.14 -4.08
CA GLY A 151 -56.71 -31.65 -4.19
C GLY A 151 -57.49 -32.05 -5.45
N SER A 152 -58.18 -33.19 -5.34
CA SER A 152 -59.54 -33.42 -5.85
C SER A 152 -59.74 -33.73 -7.35
N GLU A 153 -59.83 -35.03 -7.62
CA GLU A 153 -60.81 -35.64 -8.56
C GLU A 153 -62.25 -35.17 -8.23
N PRO A 154 -63.27 -35.33 -9.12
CA PRO A 154 -63.43 -36.46 -10.04
C PRO A 154 -64.03 -36.18 -11.44
N THR A 155 -64.13 -37.26 -12.22
CA THR A 155 -65.21 -37.57 -13.19
C THR A 155 -64.77 -37.68 -14.66
N VAL A 156 -64.36 -38.90 -15.01
CA VAL A 156 -64.49 -39.58 -16.32
C VAL A 156 -65.98 -39.59 -16.78
N PRO A 157 -66.34 -40.00 -18.03
CA PRO A 157 -65.91 -39.60 -19.37
C PRO A 157 -67.13 -39.39 -20.32
N LYS A 158 -66.83 -39.33 -21.63
CA LYS A 158 -67.60 -39.83 -22.79
C LYS A 158 -68.48 -38.86 -23.61
N GLU A 159 -68.01 -38.75 -24.85
CA GLU A 159 -68.72 -39.06 -26.10
C GLU A 159 -69.33 -37.95 -26.97
N LEU A 160 -69.02 -38.14 -28.26
CA LEU A 160 -69.73 -37.81 -29.49
C LEU A 160 -69.85 -36.33 -29.89
N ASN A 161 -69.09 -35.95 -30.92
CA ASN A 161 -69.59 -36.00 -32.30
C ASN A 161 -68.42 -36.02 -33.29
#